data_AF-A0A397YDD6-F1
#
_entry.id   AF-A0A397YDD6-F1
#
_cell.length_a   1.000
_cell.length_b   1.000
_cell.length_c   1.000
_cell.angle_alpha   90.00
_cell.angle_beta   90.00
_cell.angle_gamma   90.00
#
_symmetry.space_group_name_H-M   'P 1'
#
loop_
_entity.id
_entity.type
_entity.pdbx_description
1 polymer ?
#
loop_
_entity_poly.entity_id
_entity_poly.type
_entity_poly.pdbx_seq_one_letter_code
_entity_poly.pdbx_strand_id
1 'polypeptide(L)'
;MSASRFLRLFVTRLAPVAMSSSSSSSWSCTKCTFLNSPSQKLNCMICLTPLPTPSSLSVSSNDESQWACKACTFLNTYKNSACGICGTRSPSSSSLLAFDDLTDSGSLESNTNNNNNSIGSVFFPLRRCSKRKAMDDDDVIEVDGGSVKKRNEIESKGEASGSGTALSCVKILTYNVWFREDLELSNRMRAIGHLIQLHSPHLICFQEVIPEIYEIFRKSNWWKEYTCSVSVDAAQSRGYYCMLLSKVGMKSSSCKSFRNSIMGRDLSVAEVEVPGRKPLVLATSHLESPCPGPPKWDQMYSRERVEQANEAIEHLRANPNVVFGGDMNWDDKLDGKFPLPDKWVDVWEVLKPGDLGFTYDTKANPMLSGNRALQKRLDRFFCRLDDYELGGIEMVGKEALPGLSYVKEKRVRGDVKKLELPVLPSDHFGLLLTLLPK
;
A
#
# COMPACT_ATOMS: atom_id res chain seq x y z
N MET A 1 16.24 78.72 -33.81
CA MET A 1 16.33 78.70 -32.34
C MET A 1 14.95 78.92 -31.75
N SER A 2 14.59 78.08 -30.79
CA SER A 2 13.66 78.32 -29.68
C SER A 2 12.16 78.58 -29.92
N ALA A 3 11.40 77.75 -29.20
CA ALA A 3 10.19 78.01 -28.45
C ALA A 3 8.87 78.26 -29.19
N SER A 4 7.95 77.31 -29.02
CA SER A 4 6.52 77.62 -28.94
C SER A 4 5.93 76.95 -27.69
N ARG A 5 5.29 77.77 -26.88
CA ARG A 5 4.59 77.45 -25.63
C ARG A 5 3.16 76.99 -25.93
N PHE A 6 2.73 75.98 -25.17
CA PHE A 6 1.40 75.72 -24.61
C PHE A 6 0.14 76.33 -25.25
N LEU A 7 -0.76 75.43 -25.70
CA LEU A 7 -2.19 75.55 -25.41
C LEU A 7 -2.66 74.29 -24.66
N ARG A 8 -3.18 74.48 -23.44
CA ARG A 8 -3.95 73.47 -22.70
C ARG A 8 -5.39 73.51 -23.22
N LEU A 9 -5.85 72.42 -23.79
CA LEU A 9 -7.28 72.16 -24.01
C LEU A 9 -7.76 71.21 -22.90
N PHE A 10 -8.70 71.71 -22.10
CA PHE A 10 -9.48 70.91 -21.17
C PHE A 10 -10.38 69.97 -21.96
N VAL A 11 -10.12 68.66 -21.87
CA VAL A 11 -11.08 67.63 -22.24
C VAL A 11 -11.59 67.02 -20.95
N THR A 12 -12.89 67.17 -20.75
CA THR A 12 -13.70 66.58 -19.70
C THR A 12 -13.46 65.07 -19.62
N ARG A 13 -13.04 64.58 -18.44
CA ARG A 13 -13.01 63.16 -18.12
C ARG A 13 -14.44 62.62 -18.11
N LEU A 14 -14.85 61.97 -19.20
CA LEU A 14 -15.94 61.01 -19.16
C LEU A 14 -15.43 59.77 -18.43
N ALA A 15 -16.16 59.38 -17.37
CA ALA A 15 -15.90 58.16 -16.63
C ALA A 15 -16.02 56.94 -17.57
N PRO A 16 -15.06 56.00 -17.57
CA PRO A 16 -15.29 54.72 -18.22
C PRO A 16 -16.33 53.96 -17.39
N VAL A 17 -17.50 53.75 -18.00
CA VAL A 17 -18.50 52.79 -17.54
C VAL A 17 -17.80 51.46 -17.34
N ALA A 18 -17.84 50.93 -16.12
CA ALA A 18 -17.37 49.60 -15.80
C ALA A 18 -18.21 48.59 -16.60
N MET A 19 -17.70 48.16 -17.76
CA MET A 19 -18.19 46.96 -18.40
C MET A 19 -17.63 45.78 -17.65
N SER A 20 -18.53 45.06 -16.97
CA SER A 20 -18.27 43.80 -16.30
C SER A 20 -17.54 42.85 -17.25
N SER A 21 -16.28 42.56 -16.95
CA SER A 21 -15.55 41.44 -17.53
C SER A 21 -16.20 40.15 -17.02
N SER A 22 -17.18 39.63 -17.74
CA SER A 22 -17.56 38.23 -17.58
C SER A 22 -16.40 37.40 -18.13
N SER A 23 -15.60 36.86 -17.22
CA SER A 23 -14.58 35.87 -17.54
C SER A 23 -15.27 34.64 -18.11
N SER A 24 -15.44 34.57 -19.44
CA SER A 24 -15.81 33.32 -20.10
C SER A 24 -14.56 32.44 -20.14
N SER A 25 -14.38 31.65 -19.09
CA SER A 25 -13.30 30.67 -19.03
C SER A 25 -13.48 29.65 -20.15
N SER A 26 -12.38 29.36 -20.87
CA SER A 26 -12.26 28.14 -21.67
C SER A 26 -12.55 26.92 -20.79
N TRP A 27 -13.20 25.90 -21.33
CA TRP A 27 -13.61 24.73 -20.54
C TRP A 27 -12.99 23.45 -21.09
N SER A 28 -12.49 22.59 -20.20
CA SER A 28 -11.96 21.28 -20.57
C SER A 28 -13.10 20.27 -20.72
N CYS A 29 -13.09 19.52 -21.83
CA CYS A 29 -14.06 18.47 -22.05
C CYS A 29 -13.89 17.33 -21.05
N THR A 30 -14.95 16.94 -20.34
CA THR A 30 -14.92 15.85 -19.35
C THR A 30 -14.64 14.47 -19.94
N LYS A 31 -14.80 14.29 -21.26
CA LYS A 31 -14.61 13.00 -21.93
C LYS A 31 -13.24 12.84 -22.60
N CYS A 32 -12.75 13.88 -23.27
CA CYS A 32 -11.48 13.82 -24.01
C CYS A 32 -10.44 14.85 -23.54
N THR A 33 -10.71 15.61 -22.48
CA THR A 33 -9.83 16.62 -21.86
C THR A 33 -9.44 17.81 -22.75
N PHE A 34 -9.94 17.86 -23.98
CA PHE A 34 -9.68 18.96 -24.92
C PHE A 34 -10.21 20.29 -24.36
N LEU A 35 -9.37 21.33 -24.42
CA LEU A 35 -9.70 22.66 -23.94
C LEU A 35 -10.47 23.44 -25.01
N ASN A 36 -11.78 23.62 -24.81
CA ASN A 36 -12.64 24.34 -25.74
C ASN A 36 -12.55 25.85 -25.53
N SER A 37 -12.54 26.58 -26.64
CA SER A 37 -12.50 28.05 -26.64
C SER A 37 -13.76 28.67 -26.01
N PRO A 38 -13.67 29.88 -25.43
CA PRO A 38 -14.81 30.56 -24.82
C PRO A 38 -16.01 30.80 -25.76
N SER A 39 -15.78 30.84 -27.06
CA SER A 39 -16.82 30.97 -28.09
C SER A 39 -17.64 29.69 -28.28
N GLN A 40 -17.13 28.55 -27.82
CA GLN A 40 -17.75 27.24 -27.99
C GLN A 40 -18.67 26.92 -26.80
N LYS A 41 -19.96 27.21 -26.97
CA LYS A 41 -20.92 27.27 -25.85
C LYS A 41 -21.70 25.98 -25.58
N LEU A 42 -21.70 25.00 -26.49
CA LEU A 42 -22.64 23.88 -26.41
C LEU A 42 -21.98 22.49 -26.45
N ASN A 43 -21.07 22.22 -27.39
CA ASN A 43 -20.43 20.90 -27.55
C ASN A 43 -18.92 21.00 -27.79
N CYS A 44 -18.15 20.00 -27.34
CA CYS A 44 -16.72 19.92 -27.57
C CYS A 44 -16.40 19.79 -29.07
N MET A 45 -15.41 20.55 -29.58
CA MET A 45 -15.08 20.51 -31.02
C MET A 45 -14.52 19.17 -31.50
N ILE A 46 -13.87 18.40 -30.63
CA ILE A 46 -13.19 17.16 -31.01
C ILE A 46 -14.12 15.95 -30.95
N CYS A 47 -14.90 15.84 -29.88
CA CYS A 47 -15.68 14.63 -29.60
C CYS A 47 -17.18 14.90 -29.45
N LEU A 48 -17.62 16.13 -29.70
CA LEU A 48 -19.02 16.58 -29.65
C LEU A 48 -19.72 16.42 -28.29
N THR A 49 -18.96 16.16 -27.22
CA THR A 49 -19.50 16.03 -25.85
C THR A 49 -20.02 17.38 -25.34
N PRO A 50 -21.25 17.47 -24.81
CA PRO A 50 -21.87 18.74 -24.40
C PRO A 50 -21.19 19.40 -23.20
N LEU A 51 -21.29 20.73 -23.11
CA LEU A 51 -20.83 21.54 -21.98
C LEU A 51 -21.70 21.20 -20.74
N PRO A 52 -21.10 20.85 -19.58
CA PRO A 52 -21.88 20.54 -18.38
C PRO A 52 -22.64 21.78 -17.89
N THR A 53 -23.97 21.76 -17.92
CA THR A 53 -24.82 22.79 -17.30
C THR A 53 -25.00 22.51 -15.81
N PRO A 54 -24.86 23.50 -14.92
CA PRO A 54 -25.19 23.32 -13.52
C PRO A 54 -26.70 23.47 -13.33
N SER A 55 -27.46 22.38 -13.47
CA SER A 55 -28.70 22.07 -12.72
C SER A 55 -29.38 20.79 -13.21
N SER A 56 -29.88 20.01 -12.25
CA SER A 56 -30.69 18.78 -12.35
C SER A 56 -30.01 17.47 -12.80
N LEU A 57 -29.25 16.90 -11.86
CA LEU A 57 -29.38 15.54 -11.31
C LEU A 57 -30.01 14.45 -12.23
N SER A 58 -29.16 13.56 -12.75
CA SER A 58 -29.32 12.09 -12.66
C SER A 58 -28.16 11.37 -13.36
N VAL A 59 -26.95 11.55 -12.82
CA VAL A 59 -25.89 10.54 -12.96
C VAL A 59 -25.43 10.28 -11.55
N SER A 60 -25.76 9.10 -11.04
CA SER A 60 -25.45 8.62 -9.70
C SER A 60 -23.95 8.38 -9.55
N SER A 61 -23.14 9.45 -9.53
CA SER A 61 -21.85 9.42 -8.87
C SER A 61 -22.11 9.65 -7.38
N ASN A 62 -22.60 8.60 -6.71
CA ASN A 62 -22.52 8.53 -5.26
C ASN A 62 -21.03 8.46 -4.92
N ASP A 63 -20.41 9.62 -4.68
CA ASP A 63 -19.24 9.72 -3.81
C ASP A 63 -19.74 9.52 -2.37
N GLU A 64 -20.38 8.37 -2.14
CA GLU A 64 -20.72 7.90 -0.82
C GLU A 64 -19.39 7.58 -0.18
N SER A 65 -19.10 8.25 0.93
CA SER A 65 -17.93 7.94 1.72
C SER A 65 -17.88 6.41 1.96
N GLN A 66 -16.71 5.83 1.67
CA GLN A 66 -16.48 4.38 1.75
C GLN A 66 -15.51 4.07 2.89
N TRP A 67 -15.60 2.86 3.44
CA TRP A 67 -14.64 2.32 4.39
C TRP A 67 -14.08 0.98 3.90
N ALA A 68 -12.76 0.82 3.99
CA ALA A 68 -12.09 -0.44 3.69
C ALA A 68 -12.30 -1.45 4.82
N CYS A 69 -12.72 -2.66 4.48
CA CYS A 69 -12.91 -3.71 5.45
C CYS A 69 -11.57 -4.11 6.11
N LYS A 70 -11.48 -4.00 7.45
CA LYS A 70 -10.28 -4.41 8.20
C LYS A 70 -9.93 -5.90 8.14
N ALA A 71 -10.79 -6.74 7.57
CA ALA A 71 -10.53 -8.17 7.43
C ALA A 71 -10.20 -8.60 6.00
N CYS A 72 -10.79 -7.93 5.00
CA CYS A 72 -10.68 -8.34 3.60
C CYS A 72 -10.42 -7.21 2.62
N THR A 73 -10.17 -6.00 3.11
CA THR A 73 -9.94 -4.76 2.33
C THR A 73 -11.06 -4.28 1.42
N PHE A 74 -12.15 -5.04 1.26
CA PHE A 74 -13.29 -4.65 0.43
C PHE A 74 -13.84 -3.28 0.83
N LEU A 75 -14.05 -2.40 -0.16
CA LEU A 75 -14.59 -1.06 0.04
C LEU A 75 -16.11 -1.12 0.20
N ASN A 76 -16.60 -0.78 1.39
CA ASN A 76 -18.02 -0.75 1.73
C ASN A 76 -18.49 0.69 1.80
N THR A 77 -19.75 0.95 1.49
CA THR A 77 -20.37 2.25 1.76
C THR A 77 -20.61 2.42 3.27
N TYR A 78 -20.52 3.64 3.82
CA TYR A 78 -20.83 3.87 5.25
C TYR A 78 -22.30 3.61 5.63
N LYS A 79 -23.19 3.42 4.67
CA LYS A 79 -24.57 2.93 4.91
C LYS A 79 -24.59 1.51 5.48
N ASN A 80 -23.56 0.70 5.19
CA ASN A 80 -23.45 -0.66 5.66
C ASN A 80 -22.67 -0.73 6.97
N SER A 81 -23.31 -1.24 8.03
CA SER A 81 -22.70 -1.48 9.34
C SER A 81 -21.83 -2.75 9.38
N ALA A 82 -21.86 -3.56 8.31
CA ALA A 82 -21.05 -4.76 8.14
C ALA A 82 -20.56 -4.87 6.69
N CYS A 83 -19.44 -5.56 6.49
CA CYS A 83 -18.83 -5.73 5.19
C CYS A 83 -19.68 -6.65 4.31
N GLY A 84 -19.99 -6.22 3.08
CA GLY A 84 -20.81 -6.99 2.14
C GLY A 84 -20.17 -8.28 1.63
N ILE A 85 -18.88 -8.49 1.86
CA ILE A 85 -18.12 -9.68 1.40
C ILE A 85 -17.80 -10.67 2.52
N CYS A 86 -17.50 -10.19 3.73
CA CYS A 86 -17.07 -11.07 4.83
C CYS A 86 -17.85 -10.86 6.14
N GLY A 87 -18.78 -9.89 6.19
CA GLY A 87 -19.60 -9.63 7.37
C GLY A 87 -18.90 -8.89 8.52
N THR A 88 -17.62 -8.51 8.37
CA THR A 88 -16.89 -7.72 9.38
C THR A 88 -17.59 -6.40 9.67
N ARG A 89 -17.79 -6.03 10.94
CA ARG A 89 -18.48 -4.77 11.30
C ARG A 89 -17.66 -3.54 10.91
N SER A 90 -18.35 -2.45 10.56
CA SER A 90 -17.72 -1.17 10.24
C SER A 90 -17.05 -0.55 11.47
N PRO A 91 -15.96 0.23 11.31
CA PRO A 91 -15.30 0.91 12.41
C PRO A 91 -16.27 1.80 13.22
N SER A 92 -17.17 2.49 12.53
CA SER A 92 -18.17 3.41 13.10
C SER A 92 -19.26 2.73 13.93
N SER A 93 -19.43 1.40 13.80
CA SER A 93 -20.39 0.63 14.59
C SER A 93 -19.88 0.32 16.02
N SER A 94 -18.63 0.68 16.32
CA SER A 94 -17.98 0.43 17.62
C SER A 94 -18.24 1.55 18.63
N SER A 95 -18.75 2.70 18.19
CA SER A 95 -18.89 3.91 19.00
C SER A 95 -20.29 4.12 19.61
N LEU A 96 -21.29 3.30 19.27
CA LEU A 96 -22.69 3.59 19.63
C LEU A 96 -23.53 2.46 20.25
N LEU A 97 -22.96 1.33 20.68
CA LEU A 97 -23.75 0.30 21.40
C LEU A 97 -22.99 -0.29 22.59
N ALA A 98 -23.01 0.46 23.70
CA ALA A 98 -23.16 -0.13 25.01
C ALA A 98 -24.66 -0.07 25.34
N PHE A 99 -25.21 -1.19 25.81
CA PHE A 99 -26.62 -1.50 26.09
C PHE A 99 -27.45 -2.11 24.96
N ASP A 100 -28.11 -3.21 25.35
CA ASP A 100 -29.08 -4.08 24.68
C ASP A 100 -28.59 -4.93 23.48
N ASP A 101 -28.48 -6.26 23.67
CA ASP A 101 -29.66 -7.11 23.54
C ASP A 101 -29.40 -8.56 24.01
N LEU A 102 -30.29 -9.04 24.86
CA LEU A 102 -30.50 -10.43 25.26
C LEU A 102 -31.83 -10.85 24.62
N THR A 103 -31.82 -11.69 23.60
CA THR A 103 -32.89 -12.63 23.21
C THR A 103 -32.36 -13.47 22.03
N ASP A 104 -32.20 -14.78 22.18
CA ASP A 104 -33.18 -15.85 21.86
C ASP A 104 -33.37 -16.00 20.32
N SER A 105 -33.45 -17.16 19.65
CA SER A 105 -33.58 -18.56 20.02
C SER A 105 -33.13 -19.41 18.80
N GLY A 106 -32.89 -20.71 18.99
CA GLY A 106 -32.33 -21.58 17.97
C GLY A 106 -33.29 -22.04 16.86
N SER A 107 -32.72 -22.59 15.80
CA SER A 107 -33.28 -23.74 15.07
C SER A 107 -32.16 -24.49 14.32
N LEU A 108 -32.02 -25.77 14.69
CA LEU A 108 -31.27 -26.78 13.96
C LEU A 108 -32.03 -27.10 12.66
N GLU A 109 -31.32 -27.21 11.54
CA GLU A 109 -31.55 -28.33 10.61
C GLU A 109 -30.22 -28.80 10.03
N SER A 110 -29.98 -30.10 10.18
CA SER A 110 -28.87 -30.87 9.62
C SER A 110 -29.23 -31.35 8.22
N ASN A 111 -28.32 -31.21 7.25
CA ASN A 111 -28.17 -32.24 6.23
C ASN A 111 -26.78 -32.28 5.60
N THR A 112 -26.38 -33.53 5.34
CA THR A 112 -25.05 -34.05 5.02
C THR A 112 -24.61 -33.90 3.56
N ASN A 113 -23.29 -34.04 3.38
CA ASN A 113 -22.53 -34.38 2.16
C ASN A 113 -22.32 -33.28 1.11
N ASN A 114 -21.11 -32.69 1.12
CA ASN A 114 -20.33 -32.60 -0.12
C ASN A 114 -18.83 -32.38 0.14
N ASN A 115 -17.99 -33.20 -0.50
CA ASN A 115 -16.57 -32.99 -0.67
C ASN A 115 -16.37 -31.73 -1.53
N ASN A 116 -15.92 -30.62 -0.93
CA ASN A 116 -15.55 -29.43 -1.69
C ASN A 116 -14.29 -28.76 -1.13
N ASN A 117 -13.33 -28.54 -2.02
CA ASN A 117 -12.09 -27.81 -1.82
C ASN A 117 -12.35 -26.32 -1.54
N SER A 118 -12.86 -25.99 -0.35
CA SER A 118 -13.26 -24.62 0.01
C SER A 118 -12.15 -23.84 0.73
N ILE A 119 -11.65 -22.79 0.07
CA ILE A 119 -10.55 -21.91 0.50
C ILE A 119 -11.00 -20.88 1.58
N GLY A 120 -12.28 -20.83 1.95
CA GLY A 120 -12.84 -19.70 2.71
C GLY A 120 -12.75 -19.64 4.22
N SER A 121 -11.94 -20.48 4.89
CA SER A 121 -11.77 -20.37 6.35
C SER A 121 -10.54 -19.56 6.79
N VAL A 122 -9.73 -19.05 5.84
CA VAL A 122 -8.43 -18.43 6.13
C VAL A 122 -8.55 -16.94 6.52
N PHE A 123 -9.65 -16.27 6.16
CA PHE A 123 -9.80 -14.80 6.26
C PHE A 123 -10.85 -14.33 7.31
N PHE A 124 -11.17 -15.14 8.33
CA PHE A 124 -12.09 -14.68 9.37
C PHE A 124 -11.40 -13.72 10.36
N PRO A 125 -11.95 -12.53 10.63
CA PRO A 125 -11.53 -11.74 11.77
C PRO A 125 -12.00 -12.42 13.06
N LEU A 126 -11.06 -12.74 13.95
CA LEU A 126 -11.37 -13.19 15.31
C LEU A 126 -12.06 -12.03 16.07
N ARG A 127 -13.10 -12.37 16.82
CA ARG A 127 -13.84 -11.38 17.62
C ARG A 127 -13.01 -10.98 18.86
N ARG A 128 -13.15 -9.71 19.25
CA ARG A 128 -12.50 -9.10 20.42
C ARG A 128 -12.88 -9.83 21.71
N CYS A 129 -11.89 -10.33 22.46
CA CYS A 129 -12.08 -10.73 23.86
C CYS A 129 -12.19 -9.48 24.76
N SER A 130 -13.15 -9.49 25.68
CA SER A 130 -13.37 -8.43 26.66
C SER A 130 -12.18 -8.28 27.61
N LYS A 131 -11.56 -7.10 27.63
CA LYS A 131 -10.48 -6.74 28.57
C LYS A 131 -11.02 -6.80 30.02
N ARG A 132 -10.33 -7.54 30.90
CA ARG A 132 -10.34 -7.22 32.34
C ARG A 132 -9.32 -6.11 32.60
N LYS A 133 -9.67 -5.19 33.49
CA LYS A 133 -8.88 -4.02 33.90
C LYS A 133 -7.47 -4.42 34.34
N ALA A 134 -6.47 -3.69 33.86
CA ALA A 134 -5.14 -3.64 34.46
C ALA A 134 -4.84 -2.16 34.79
N MET A 135 -4.32 -1.95 35.99
CA MET A 135 -4.00 -0.66 36.60
C MET A 135 -2.76 -0.02 35.96
N ASP A 136 -2.71 1.31 36.02
CA ASP A 136 -1.52 2.14 35.78
C ASP A 136 -0.32 1.63 36.59
N ASP A 137 0.86 1.64 35.97
CA ASP A 137 2.05 2.19 36.61
C ASP A 137 3.06 2.64 35.53
N ASP A 138 3.37 3.93 35.57
CA ASP A 138 4.53 4.56 34.95
C ASP A 138 5.75 4.18 35.81
N ASP A 139 6.83 3.70 35.21
CA ASP A 139 8.14 3.95 35.83
C ASP A 139 9.29 3.94 34.81
N VAL A 140 10.00 5.07 34.85
CA VAL A 140 11.23 5.40 34.14
C VAL A 140 12.39 4.84 34.96
N ILE A 141 13.26 4.02 34.36
CA ILE A 141 14.53 3.65 35.00
C ILE A 141 15.69 4.17 34.15
N GLU A 142 16.31 5.23 34.67
CA GLU A 142 17.66 5.69 34.34
C GLU A 142 18.68 4.63 34.77
N VAL A 143 19.71 4.39 33.94
CA VAL A 143 20.85 3.55 34.30
C VAL A 143 22.12 4.40 34.25
N ASP A 144 22.71 4.60 35.42
CA ASP A 144 23.99 5.27 35.63
C ASP A 144 25.19 4.31 35.50
N GLY A 145 26.25 4.83 34.89
CA GLY A 145 27.66 4.67 35.31
C GLY A 145 28.30 3.29 35.46
N GLY A 146 29.10 2.89 34.45
CA GLY A 146 30.13 1.85 34.62
C GLY A 146 31.21 1.89 33.53
N SER A 147 32.44 2.28 33.90
CA SER A 147 33.57 2.65 33.04
C SER A 147 34.26 1.52 32.23
N VAL A 148 34.49 1.83 30.95
CA VAL A 148 35.75 1.77 30.15
C VAL A 148 36.58 0.47 30.08
N LYS A 149 36.73 -0.03 28.84
CA LYS A 149 38.05 -0.42 28.27
C LYS A 149 38.15 -0.02 26.78
N LYS A 150 39.02 0.97 26.53
CA LYS A 150 39.45 1.54 25.24
C LYS A 150 40.03 0.48 24.29
N ARG A 151 39.73 0.58 22.99
CA ARG A 151 40.67 0.19 21.93
C ARG A 151 40.52 1.08 20.68
N ASN A 152 41.45 2.02 20.59
CA ASN A 152 41.99 2.80 19.47
C ASN A 152 41.08 3.17 18.28
N GLU A 153 40.70 4.44 18.29
CA GLU A 153 40.32 5.26 17.14
C GLU A 153 41.50 5.40 16.17
N ILE A 154 41.24 5.21 14.88
CA ILE A 154 42.03 5.82 13.81
C ILE A 154 41.19 6.98 13.31
N GLU A 155 41.61 8.20 13.65
CA GLU A 155 41.10 9.43 13.09
C GLU A 155 41.44 9.48 11.60
N SER A 156 40.42 9.56 10.75
CA SER A 156 40.56 10.18 9.42
C SER A 156 39.60 11.35 9.35
N LYS A 157 40.17 12.55 9.35
CA LYS A 157 39.50 13.82 9.07
C LYS A 157 38.71 13.69 7.76
N GLY A 158 37.38 13.77 7.86
CA GLY A 158 36.49 13.88 6.72
C GLY A 158 36.38 15.33 6.29
N GLU A 159 37.16 15.71 5.29
CA GLU A 159 36.90 16.90 4.48
C GLU A 159 35.56 16.75 3.76
N ALA A 160 34.75 17.80 3.79
CA ALA A 160 33.57 17.92 2.97
C ALA A 160 33.99 18.03 1.49
N SER A 161 33.83 16.93 0.76
CA SER A 161 33.96 16.89 -0.70
C SER A 161 32.70 16.23 -1.27
N GLY A 162 31.86 17.05 -1.89
CA GLY A 162 30.75 16.61 -2.71
C GLY A 162 31.27 15.91 -3.96
N SER A 163 31.36 14.58 -3.88
CA SER A 163 31.47 13.66 -5.00
C SER A 163 30.84 12.35 -4.55
N GLY A 164 29.60 12.10 -4.96
CA GLY A 164 28.86 10.91 -4.56
C GLY A 164 29.55 9.66 -5.08
N THR A 165 30.15 8.88 -4.18
CA THR A 165 30.73 7.58 -4.50
C THR A 165 29.65 6.67 -5.07
N ALA A 166 29.91 6.10 -6.25
CA ALA A 166 28.96 5.23 -6.92
C ALA A 166 28.63 4.02 -6.04
N LEU A 167 27.34 3.72 -5.84
CA LEU A 167 26.93 2.59 -5.01
C LEU A 167 27.38 1.26 -5.63
N SER A 168 28.02 0.39 -4.85
CA SER A 168 28.48 -0.93 -5.29
C SER A 168 27.35 -1.91 -5.55
N CYS A 169 26.21 -1.73 -4.89
CA CYS A 169 24.96 -2.47 -5.12
C CYS A 169 23.76 -1.62 -4.70
N VAL A 170 22.57 -1.99 -5.17
CA VAL A 170 21.29 -1.42 -4.71
C VAL A 170 20.51 -2.52 -4.03
N LYS A 171 20.01 -2.25 -2.82
CA LYS A 171 19.19 -3.18 -2.03
C LYS A 171 17.76 -2.69 -1.98
N ILE A 172 16.80 -3.54 -2.35
CA ILE A 172 15.38 -3.22 -2.41
C ILE A 172 14.61 -4.21 -1.55
N LEU A 173 13.82 -3.71 -0.61
CA LEU A 173 12.94 -4.53 0.23
C LEU A 173 11.50 -4.40 -0.28
N THR A 174 10.75 -5.49 -0.38
CA THR A 174 9.28 -5.45 -0.43
C THR A 174 8.69 -6.21 0.75
N TYR A 175 7.65 -5.66 1.37
CA TYR A 175 7.04 -6.24 2.57
C TYR A 175 5.55 -5.84 2.71
N ASN A 176 4.63 -6.82 2.65
CA ASN A 176 3.27 -6.64 3.17
C ASN A 176 3.32 -6.64 4.71
N VAL A 177 3.08 -5.48 5.33
CA VAL A 177 3.29 -5.29 6.78
C VAL A 177 2.13 -5.80 7.64
N TRP A 178 1.05 -6.23 7.00
CA TRP A 178 -0.16 -6.74 7.62
C TRP A 178 -0.84 -5.78 8.59
N PHE A 179 -1.94 -5.16 8.15
CA PHE A 179 -2.62 -4.11 8.91
C PHE A 179 -3.43 -4.60 10.12
N ARG A 180 -3.27 -5.85 10.58
CA ARG A 180 -4.07 -6.39 11.66
C ARG A 180 -3.74 -5.74 13.02
N GLU A 181 -4.54 -4.73 13.38
CA GLU A 181 -4.31 -3.86 14.54
C GLU A 181 -4.40 -4.52 15.93
N ASP A 182 -5.16 -5.61 16.10
CA ASP A 182 -5.36 -6.22 17.43
C ASP A 182 -4.28 -7.24 17.80
N LEU A 183 -3.30 -7.48 16.91
CA LEU A 183 -2.25 -8.44 17.10
C LEU A 183 -0.91 -7.72 17.12
N GLU A 184 -0.51 -7.25 18.31
CA GLU A 184 0.82 -6.72 18.62
C GLU A 184 1.36 -5.68 17.61
N LEU A 185 0.49 -4.83 17.04
CA LEU A 185 0.80 -3.94 15.91
C LEU A 185 2.11 -3.17 16.12
N SER A 186 2.27 -2.48 17.25
CA SER A 186 3.46 -1.68 17.54
C SER A 186 4.73 -2.52 17.64
N ASN A 187 4.65 -3.71 18.23
CA ASN A 187 5.79 -4.61 18.36
C ASN A 187 6.17 -5.23 17.02
N ARG A 188 5.18 -5.61 16.20
CA ARG A 188 5.36 -6.07 14.82
C ARG A 188 6.04 -5.00 13.95
N MET A 189 5.53 -3.77 13.97
CA MET A 189 6.10 -2.68 13.18
C MET A 189 7.51 -2.30 13.66
N ARG A 190 7.78 -2.36 14.97
CA ARG A 190 9.14 -2.19 15.50
C ARG A 190 10.09 -3.28 14.99
N ALA A 191 9.64 -4.53 14.93
CA ALA A 191 10.44 -5.62 14.40
C ALA A 191 10.75 -5.45 12.91
N ILE A 192 9.78 -4.99 12.10
CA ILE A 192 10.04 -4.60 10.71
C ILE A 192 11.08 -3.47 10.65
N GLY A 193 10.99 -2.49 11.54
CA GLY A 193 12.00 -1.44 11.69
C GLY A 193 13.41 -1.98 11.99
N HIS A 194 13.54 -3.01 12.83
CA HIS A 194 14.82 -3.66 13.09
C HIS A 194 15.36 -4.37 11.84
N LEU A 195 14.51 -5.01 11.02
CA LEU A 195 14.92 -5.59 9.74
C LEU A 195 15.45 -4.51 8.77
N ILE A 196 14.80 -3.35 8.73
CA ILE A 196 15.26 -2.21 7.91
C ILE A 196 16.64 -1.74 8.38
N GLN A 197 16.85 -1.60 9.69
CA GLN A 197 18.14 -1.20 10.24
C GLN A 197 19.24 -2.24 9.98
N LEU A 198 18.90 -3.53 10.13
CA LEU A 198 19.82 -4.64 9.90
C LEU A 198 20.29 -4.73 8.44
N HIS A 199 19.35 -4.67 7.50
CA HIS A 199 19.65 -4.87 6.07
C HIS A 199 20.00 -3.58 5.33
N SER A 200 19.64 -2.42 5.91
CA SER A 200 19.78 -1.08 5.35
C SER A 200 19.42 -1.02 3.85
N PRO A 201 18.18 -1.39 3.47
CA PRO A 201 17.75 -1.34 2.07
C PRO A 201 17.75 0.11 1.57
N HIS A 202 18.21 0.32 0.34
CA HIS A 202 18.21 1.63 -0.30
C HIS A 202 16.81 2.07 -0.71
N LEU A 203 15.96 1.10 -1.06
CA LEU A 203 14.59 1.30 -1.52
C LEU A 203 13.66 0.32 -0.79
N ILE A 204 12.44 0.76 -0.47
CA ILE A 204 11.45 -0.09 0.20
C ILE A 204 10.08 0.07 -0.46
N CYS A 205 9.41 -1.05 -0.68
CA CYS A 205 8.02 -1.18 -1.10
C CYS A 205 7.20 -1.78 0.05
N PHE A 206 6.30 -1.00 0.64
CA PHE A 206 5.35 -1.52 1.62
C PHE A 206 3.95 -1.66 1.03
N GLN A 207 3.25 -2.69 1.47
CA GLN A 207 1.83 -2.93 1.23
C GLN A 207 1.11 -3.01 2.58
N GLU A 208 -0.21 -2.77 2.60
CA GLU A 208 -1.03 -2.79 3.84
C GLU A 208 -0.62 -1.76 4.91
N VAL A 209 -0.13 -0.60 4.50
CA VAL A 209 0.14 0.49 5.45
C VAL A 209 -1.17 1.20 5.78
N ILE A 210 -1.49 1.33 7.07
CA ILE A 210 -2.60 2.13 7.61
C ILE A 210 -2.06 3.38 8.32
N PRO A 211 -2.89 4.41 8.60
CA PRO A 211 -2.44 5.62 9.29
C PRO A 211 -1.66 5.35 10.59
N GLU A 212 -2.09 4.37 11.38
CA GLU A 212 -1.42 4.00 12.64
C GLU A 212 -0.02 3.40 12.40
N ILE A 213 0.14 2.57 11.37
CA ILE A 213 1.45 2.00 11.00
C ILE A 213 2.37 3.11 10.48
N TYR A 214 1.85 4.01 9.65
CA TYR A 214 2.61 5.16 9.14
C TYR A 214 3.16 6.00 10.28
N GLU A 215 2.37 6.27 11.32
CA GLU A 215 2.83 7.01 12.49
C GLU A 215 3.89 6.26 13.30
N ILE A 216 3.78 4.93 13.45
CA ILE A 216 4.82 4.12 14.10
C ILE A 216 6.13 4.21 13.31
N PHE A 217 6.06 4.06 11.98
CA PHE A 217 7.23 4.18 11.11
C PHE A 217 7.83 5.59 11.16
N ARG A 218 7.00 6.65 11.07
CA ARG A 218 7.44 8.05 11.13
C ARG A 218 8.18 8.40 12.43
N LYS A 219 7.79 7.79 13.55
CA LYS A 219 8.44 7.96 14.86
C LYS A 219 9.70 7.09 15.03
N SER A 220 9.97 6.18 14.11
CA SER A 220 11.12 5.28 14.19
C SER A 220 12.41 5.97 13.74
N ASN A 221 13.52 5.65 14.40
CA ASN A 221 14.82 6.31 14.16
C ASN A 221 15.35 6.17 12.72
N TRP A 222 14.99 5.09 12.03
CA TRP A 222 15.41 4.84 10.65
C TRP A 222 14.65 5.70 9.63
N TRP A 223 13.48 6.25 9.98
CA TRP A 223 12.62 6.98 9.04
C TRP A 223 13.30 8.19 8.40
N LYS A 224 14.09 8.93 9.19
CA LYS A 224 14.79 10.15 8.76
C LYS A 224 15.79 9.94 7.62
N GLU A 225 16.21 8.70 7.38
CA GLU A 225 17.10 8.34 6.28
C GLU A 225 16.35 8.20 4.95
N TYR A 226 15.01 8.14 4.98
CA TYR A 226 14.20 7.87 3.80
C TYR A 226 13.34 9.08 3.43
N THR A 227 13.26 9.31 2.12
CA THR A 227 12.19 10.09 1.50
C THR A 227 10.98 9.18 1.25
N CYS A 228 9.77 9.70 1.40
CA CYS A 228 8.52 8.92 1.32
C CYS A 228 7.64 9.40 0.17
N SER A 229 7.05 8.47 -0.59
CA SER A 229 6.13 8.78 -1.69
C SER A 229 4.74 9.22 -1.24
N VAL A 230 4.42 9.09 0.05
CA VAL A 230 3.10 9.39 0.61
C VAL A 230 3.23 10.60 1.55
N SER A 231 2.48 11.66 1.24
CA SER A 231 2.39 12.84 2.11
C SER A 231 1.64 12.53 3.39
N VAL A 232 1.86 13.34 4.44
CA VAL A 232 1.17 13.17 5.73
C VAL A 232 -0.35 13.26 5.55
N ASP A 233 -0.85 14.21 4.74
CA ASP A 233 -2.29 14.37 4.51
C ASP A 233 -2.90 13.16 3.77
N ALA A 234 -2.17 12.60 2.79
CA ALA A 234 -2.59 11.39 2.09
C ALA A 234 -2.57 10.17 3.01
N ALA A 235 -1.56 10.07 3.88
CA ALA A 235 -1.40 8.99 4.84
C ALA A 235 -2.54 8.95 5.87
N GLN A 236 -3.12 10.10 6.24
CA GLN A 236 -4.19 10.19 7.24
C GLN A 236 -5.61 10.09 6.63
N SER A 237 -5.77 10.35 5.34
CA SER A 237 -7.07 10.32 4.66
C SER A 237 -7.45 8.96 4.07
N ARG A 238 -6.48 8.06 3.86
CA ARG A 238 -6.69 6.74 3.25
C ARG A 238 -6.81 5.66 4.31
N GLY A 239 -7.70 4.70 4.07
CA GLY A 239 -7.91 3.56 4.99
C GLY A 239 -6.71 2.62 5.07
N TYR A 240 -6.07 2.33 3.93
CA TYR A 240 -4.77 1.68 3.81
C TYR A 240 -4.18 1.98 2.43
N TYR A 241 -2.88 1.75 2.23
CA TYR A 241 -2.18 2.07 0.98
C TYR A 241 -0.84 1.33 0.83
N CYS A 242 -0.29 1.38 -0.38
CA CYS A 242 1.11 1.09 -0.62
C CYS A 242 1.98 2.32 -0.35
N MET A 243 3.24 2.11 0.02
CA MET A 243 4.18 3.19 0.32
C MET A 243 5.57 2.85 -0.22
N LEU A 244 6.17 3.80 -0.95
CA LEU A 244 7.56 3.70 -1.41
C LEU A 244 8.46 4.58 -0.55
N LEU A 245 9.60 4.04 -0.14
CA LEU A 245 10.63 4.77 0.59
C LEU A 245 11.98 4.70 -0.14
N SER A 246 12.74 5.79 -0.12
CA SER A 246 14.06 5.87 -0.75
C SER A 246 15.10 6.55 0.13
N LYS A 247 16.22 5.85 0.39
CA LYS A 247 17.46 6.44 0.96
C LYS A 247 18.27 7.23 -0.05
N VAL A 248 18.05 6.98 -1.33
CA VAL A 248 18.68 7.67 -2.45
C VAL A 248 17.72 8.70 -3.04
N GLY A 249 18.13 9.43 -4.08
CA GLY A 249 17.29 10.47 -4.66
C GLY A 249 15.97 9.91 -5.21
N MET A 250 14.84 10.52 -4.85
CA MET A 250 13.53 10.25 -5.45
C MET A 250 13.07 11.51 -6.18
N LYS A 251 13.10 11.48 -7.50
CA LYS A 251 12.86 12.63 -8.37
C LYS A 251 11.36 12.94 -8.49
N SER A 252 10.55 11.90 -8.62
CA SER A 252 9.11 12.01 -8.72
C SER A 252 8.46 10.73 -8.19
N SER A 253 7.23 10.84 -7.72
CA SER A 253 6.39 9.70 -7.38
C SER A 253 4.96 9.93 -7.84
N SER A 254 4.28 8.86 -8.22
CA SER A 254 2.88 8.88 -8.63
C SER A 254 2.16 7.63 -8.14
N CYS A 255 0.84 7.71 -8.07
CA CYS A 255 -0.03 6.63 -7.64
C CYS A 255 -1.24 6.59 -8.57
N LYS A 256 -1.47 5.44 -9.21
CA LYS A 256 -2.55 5.23 -10.18
C LYS A 256 -3.50 4.15 -9.69
N SER A 257 -4.73 4.53 -9.35
CA SER A 257 -5.76 3.58 -8.94
C SER A 257 -6.19 2.67 -10.08
N PHE A 258 -6.38 1.38 -9.80
CA PHE A 258 -6.96 0.45 -10.76
C PHE A 258 -8.48 0.62 -10.80
N ARG A 259 -9.02 0.81 -12.00
CA ARG A 259 -10.46 1.12 -12.18
C ARG A 259 -11.37 -0.04 -11.82
N ASN A 260 -10.89 -1.26 -11.98
CA ASN A 260 -11.62 -2.49 -11.69
C ASN A 260 -11.47 -2.94 -10.22
N SER A 261 -10.68 -2.22 -9.41
CA SER A 261 -10.46 -2.62 -8.03
C SER A 261 -11.69 -2.31 -7.18
N ILE A 262 -12.03 -3.26 -6.31
CA ILE A 262 -13.09 -3.12 -5.31
C ILE A 262 -12.53 -3.05 -3.89
N MET A 263 -11.22 -3.17 -3.76
CA MET A 263 -10.49 -3.07 -2.51
C MET A 263 -9.66 -1.78 -2.39
N GLY A 264 -9.66 -0.93 -3.42
CA GLY A 264 -8.89 0.33 -3.43
C GLY A 264 -7.43 0.15 -3.82
N ARG A 265 -7.14 -0.81 -4.71
CA ARG A 265 -5.80 -1.15 -5.17
C ARG A 265 -5.27 -0.12 -6.16
N ASP A 266 -3.97 0.13 -6.10
CA ASP A 266 -3.26 1.07 -6.95
C ASP A 266 -1.89 0.54 -7.37
N LEU A 267 -1.33 1.18 -8.40
CA LEU A 267 0.08 1.10 -8.76
C LEU A 267 0.79 2.37 -8.27
N SER A 268 1.71 2.21 -7.33
CA SER A 268 2.58 3.27 -6.86
C SER A 268 3.93 3.19 -7.59
N VAL A 269 4.41 4.31 -8.14
CA VAL A 269 5.63 4.37 -8.97
C VAL A 269 6.50 5.54 -8.52
N ALA A 270 7.81 5.35 -8.45
CA ALA A 270 8.80 6.38 -8.19
C ALA A 270 9.95 6.34 -9.20
N GLU A 271 10.37 7.50 -9.69
CA GLU A 271 11.63 7.67 -10.42
C GLU A 271 12.75 7.91 -9.41
N VAL A 272 13.75 7.03 -9.41
CA VAL A 272 14.83 7.02 -8.43
C VAL A 272 16.17 7.33 -9.09
N GLU A 273 16.89 8.28 -8.50
CA GLU A 273 18.24 8.67 -8.87
C GLU A 273 19.24 7.97 -7.96
N VAL A 274 19.82 6.89 -8.48
CA VAL A 274 20.82 6.08 -7.78
C VAL A 274 22.21 6.73 -7.97
N PRO A 275 22.93 7.12 -6.90
CA PRO A 275 24.22 7.81 -7.01
C PRO A 275 25.24 7.05 -7.85
N GLY A 276 25.76 7.72 -8.89
CA GLY A 276 26.74 7.17 -9.82
C GLY A 276 26.21 6.05 -10.73
N ARG A 277 24.88 5.88 -10.85
CA ARG A 277 24.23 4.84 -11.66
C ARG A 277 23.13 5.42 -12.55
N LYS A 278 22.62 4.60 -13.48
CA LYS A 278 21.50 4.97 -14.35
C LYS A 278 20.19 5.03 -13.54
N PRO A 279 19.25 5.94 -13.86
CA PRO A 279 17.98 6.03 -13.15
C PRO A 279 17.22 4.69 -13.13
N LEU A 280 16.51 4.46 -12.04
CA LEU A 280 15.71 3.27 -11.80
C LEU A 280 14.25 3.67 -11.55
N VAL A 281 13.31 2.95 -12.15
CA VAL A 281 11.89 3.06 -11.80
C VAL A 281 11.58 2.00 -10.74
N LEU A 282 11.17 2.44 -9.56
CA LEU A 282 10.67 1.58 -8.50
C LEU A 282 9.14 1.59 -8.54
N ALA A 283 8.53 0.42 -8.55
CA ALA A 283 7.07 0.29 -8.50
C ALA A 283 6.64 -0.71 -7.43
N THR A 284 5.49 -0.46 -6.83
CA THR A 284 4.81 -1.39 -5.93
C THR A 284 3.31 -1.41 -6.19
N SER A 285 2.71 -2.55 -5.91
CA SER A 285 1.27 -2.69 -5.84
C SER A 285 0.91 -3.74 -4.79
N HIS A 286 -0.35 -3.75 -4.42
CA HIS A 286 -0.99 -4.84 -3.71
C HIS A 286 -2.19 -5.26 -4.55
N LEU A 287 -2.02 -6.23 -5.46
CA LEU A 287 -3.08 -6.61 -6.41
C LEU A 287 -4.28 -7.25 -5.70
N GLU A 288 -5.44 -7.29 -6.37
CA GLU A 288 -6.71 -7.75 -5.80
C GLU A 288 -6.57 -9.09 -5.07
N SER A 289 -6.88 -9.11 -3.77
CA SER A 289 -6.74 -10.30 -2.95
C SER A 289 -7.90 -11.26 -3.14
N PRO A 290 -7.70 -12.59 -3.03
CA PRO A 290 -8.82 -13.50 -2.86
C PRO A 290 -9.51 -13.21 -1.51
N CYS A 291 -10.84 -13.10 -1.50
CA CYS A 291 -11.61 -12.98 -0.27
C CYS A 291 -12.77 -13.99 -0.26
N PRO A 292 -12.48 -15.29 -0.10
CA PRO A 292 -13.54 -16.28 0.02
C PRO A 292 -14.27 -16.10 1.35
N GLY A 293 -15.51 -15.60 1.29
CA GLY A 293 -16.36 -15.42 2.46
C GLY A 293 -17.85 -15.60 2.16
N PRO A 294 -18.72 -15.68 3.19
CA PRO A 294 -20.15 -15.70 3.00
C PRO A 294 -20.63 -14.49 2.19
N PRO A 295 -21.60 -14.63 1.26
CA PRO A 295 -22.42 -15.82 1.07
C PRO A 295 -21.87 -16.83 0.05
N LYS A 296 -20.92 -16.44 -0.83
CA LYS A 296 -20.55 -17.25 -2.00
C LYS A 296 -19.33 -18.15 -1.80
N TRP A 297 -18.42 -17.78 -0.89
CA TRP A 297 -17.18 -18.53 -0.55
C TRP A 297 -16.17 -18.73 -1.70
N ASP A 298 -16.44 -18.19 -2.89
CA ASP A 298 -15.67 -18.41 -4.13
C ASP A 298 -15.05 -17.12 -4.72
N GLN A 299 -15.08 -16.01 -3.98
CA GLN A 299 -14.63 -14.70 -4.46
C GLN A 299 -13.09 -14.63 -4.54
N MET A 300 -12.53 -15.16 -5.63
CA MET A 300 -11.08 -15.24 -5.85
C MET A 300 -10.46 -14.03 -6.56
N TYR A 301 -11.31 -13.21 -7.19
CA TYR A 301 -10.92 -11.97 -7.90
C TYR A 301 -9.76 -12.11 -8.91
N SER A 302 -9.65 -13.30 -9.52
CA SER A 302 -8.59 -13.61 -10.49
C SER A 302 -8.64 -12.70 -11.71
N ARG A 303 -9.83 -12.47 -12.26
CA ARG A 303 -10.01 -11.59 -13.43
C ARG A 303 -9.53 -10.17 -13.13
N GLU A 304 -9.93 -9.61 -11.98
CA GLU A 304 -9.56 -8.27 -11.56
C GLU A 304 -8.05 -8.16 -11.40
N ARG A 305 -7.43 -9.11 -10.68
CA ARG A 305 -5.99 -9.19 -10.45
C ARG A 305 -5.18 -9.33 -11.75
N VAL A 306 -5.63 -10.15 -12.70
CA VAL A 306 -4.98 -10.31 -14.02
C VAL A 306 -5.02 -9.01 -14.82
N GLU A 307 -6.16 -8.32 -14.86
CA GLU A 307 -6.29 -7.03 -15.56
C GLU A 307 -5.39 -5.96 -14.91
N GLN A 308 -5.30 -5.93 -13.58
CA GLN A 308 -4.40 -5.03 -12.84
C GLN A 308 -2.92 -5.29 -13.15
N ALA A 309 -2.51 -6.56 -13.18
CA ALA A 309 -1.14 -6.93 -13.55
C ALA A 309 -0.80 -6.50 -14.99
N ASN A 310 -1.72 -6.69 -15.94
CA ASN A 310 -1.54 -6.21 -17.31
C ASN A 310 -1.44 -4.69 -17.38
N GLU A 311 -2.32 -3.96 -16.67
CA GLU A 311 -2.28 -2.50 -16.61
C GLU A 311 -0.95 -1.99 -16.03
N ALA A 312 -0.46 -2.64 -14.96
CA ALA A 312 0.81 -2.29 -14.33
C ALA A 312 2.00 -2.52 -15.26
N ILE A 313 2.08 -3.69 -15.91
CA ILE A 313 3.14 -4.00 -16.86
C ILE A 313 3.11 -3.04 -18.05
N GLU A 314 1.94 -2.76 -18.62
CA GLU A 314 1.82 -1.84 -19.76
C GLU A 314 2.26 -0.43 -19.39
N HIS A 315 2.01 0.02 -18.15
CA HIS A 315 2.49 1.30 -17.66
C HIS A 315 4.02 1.35 -17.50
N LEU A 316 4.63 0.24 -17.09
CA LEU A 316 6.05 0.19 -16.73
C LEU A 316 6.96 -0.20 -17.90
N ARG A 317 6.46 -0.94 -18.90
CA ARG A 317 7.25 -1.62 -19.95
C ARG A 317 8.20 -0.72 -20.74
N ALA A 318 7.91 0.57 -20.88
CA ALA A 318 8.71 1.50 -21.68
C ALA A 318 10.05 1.84 -21.02
N ASN A 319 10.16 1.66 -19.70
CA ASN A 319 11.33 2.04 -18.93
C ASN A 319 12.45 0.98 -19.05
N PRO A 320 13.73 1.41 -19.16
CA PRO A 320 14.87 0.50 -19.35
C PRO A 320 15.30 -0.24 -18.07
N ASN A 321 15.10 0.38 -16.91
CA ASN A 321 15.43 -0.19 -15.61
C ASN A 321 14.20 -0.06 -14.69
N VAL A 322 13.55 -1.18 -14.40
CA VAL A 322 12.37 -1.25 -13.54
C VAL A 322 12.53 -2.37 -12.53
N VAL A 323 12.20 -2.05 -11.28
CA VAL A 323 11.94 -3.02 -10.21
C VAL A 323 10.50 -2.87 -9.79
N PHE A 324 9.66 -3.85 -10.13
CA PHE A 324 8.28 -3.93 -9.69
C PHE A 324 8.15 -5.01 -8.61
N GLY A 325 8.01 -4.59 -7.36
CA GLY A 325 7.95 -5.48 -6.20
C GLY A 325 6.70 -5.22 -5.35
N GLY A 326 6.10 -6.27 -4.81
CA GLY A 326 4.89 -6.12 -4.00
C GLY A 326 4.17 -7.43 -3.75
N ASP A 327 3.04 -7.34 -3.06
CA ASP A 327 2.11 -8.45 -2.89
C ASP A 327 1.21 -8.54 -4.12
N MET A 328 1.51 -9.53 -4.96
CA MET A 328 0.80 -9.73 -6.21
C MET A 328 -0.48 -10.53 -6.02
N ASN A 329 -0.73 -11.10 -4.84
CA ASN A 329 -1.79 -12.07 -4.59
C ASN A 329 -1.90 -13.20 -5.64
N TRP A 330 -0.80 -13.45 -6.38
CA TRP A 330 -0.85 -14.20 -7.62
C TRP A 330 -0.84 -15.71 -7.37
N ASP A 331 -1.80 -16.40 -7.98
CA ASP A 331 -1.89 -17.85 -7.98
C ASP A 331 -1.69 -18.36 -9.40
N ASP A 332 -0.51 -18.91 -9.70
CA ASP A 332 -0.16 -19.34 -11.06
C ASP A 332 -1.13 -20.38 -11.64
N LYS A 333 -1.87 -21.12 -10.79
CA LYS A 333 -2.90 -22.07 -11.24
C LYS A 333 -4.22 -21.40 -11.63
N LEU A 334 -4.59 -20.33 -10.93
CA LEU A 334 -5.86 -19.63 -11.16
C LEU A 334 -5.71 -18.48 -12.15
N ASP A 335 -4.63 -17.71 -12.03
CA ASP A 335 -4.37 -16.49 -12.78
C ASP A 335 -3.55 -16.74 -14.05
N GLY A 336 -2.92 -17.92 -14.14
CA GLY A 336 -2.02 -18.28 -15.22
C GLY A 336 -0.63 -17.66 -15.07
N LYS A 337 0.09 -17.54 -16.18
CA LYS A 337 1.43 -16.94 -16.21
C LYS A 337 1.32 -15.43 -16.02
N PHE A 338 2.14 -14.86 -15.15
CA PHE A 338 2.23 -13.41 -14.99
C PHE A 338 2.58 -12.75 -16.34
N PRO A 339 1.94 -11.63 -16.74
CA PRO A 339 2.03 -11.07 -18.09
C PRO A 339 3.35 -10.31 -18.33
N LEU A 340 4.49 -10.96 -18.14
CA LEU A 340 5.82 -10.38 -18.34
C LEU A 340 6.17 -10.28 -19.84
N PRO A 341 6.51 -9.09 -20.36
CA PRO A 341 7.01 -8.93 -21.72
C PRO A 341 8.44 -9.46 -21.88
N ASP A 342 8.95 -9.44 -23.11
CA ASP A 342 10.35 -9.76 -23.38
C ASP A 342 11.30 -8.90 -22.54
N LYS A 343 12.42 -9.52 -22.11
CA LYS A 343 13.44 -8.98 -21.19
C LYS A 343 13.00 -8.79 -19.73
N TRP A 344 11.71 -8.94 -19.42
CA TRP A 344 11.27 -8.97 -18.03
C TRP A 344 11.47 -10.36 -17.44
N VAL A 345 11.82 -10.41 -16.17
CA VAL A 345 12.04 -11.65 -15.43
C VAL A 345 11.32 -11.63 -14.09
N ASP A 346 10.86 -12.80 -13.65
CA ASP A 346 10.58 -13.08 -12.24
C ASP A 346 11.91 -13.34 -11.54
N VAL A 347 12.27 -12.46 -10.61
CA VAL A 347 13.59 -12.48 -9.96
C VAL A 347 13.80 -13.77 -9.15
N TRP A 348 12.75 -14.29 -8.51
CA TRP A 348 12.87 -15.50 -7.71
C TRP A 348 13.13 -16.72 -8.59
N GLU A 349 12.42 -16.84 -9.71
CA GLU A 349 12.61 -17.95 -10.66
C GLU A 349 14.02 -17.97 -11.25
N VAL A 350 14.60 -16.80 -11.53
CA VAL A 350 15.96 -16.69 -12.05
C VAL A 350 17.01 -17.03 -10.99
N LEU A 351 16.89 -16.50 -9.78
CA LEU A 351 17.94 -16.60 -8.75
C LEU A 351 17.82 -17.82 -7.85
N LYS A 352 16.63 -18.44 -7.76
CA LYS A 352 16.34 -19.60 -6.90
C LYS A 352 15.61 -20.69 -7.71
N PRO A 353 16.20 -21.18 -8.83
CA PRO A 353 15.54 -22.16 -9.69
C PRO A 353 15.18 -23.44 -8.91
N GLY A 354 13.92 -23.84 -8.99
CA GLY A 354 13.39 -25.03 -8.29
C GLY A 354 12.94 -24.78 -6.84
N ASP A 355 13.24 -23.62 -6.25
CA ASP A 355 12.68 -23.22 -4.96
C ASP A 355 11.32 -22.55 -5.16
N LEU A 356 10.31 -23.04 -4.45
CA LEU A 356 8.93 -22.55 -4.55
C LEU A 356 8.74 -21.16 -3.92
N GLY A 357 9.63 -20.73 -3.02
CA GLY A 357 9.67 -19.36 -2.51
C GLY A 357 8.39 -18.87 -1.83
N PHE A 358 7.77 -19.70 -0.99
CA PHE A 358 6.51 -19.33 -0.33
C PHE A 358 6.68 -18.15 0.63
N THR A 359 6.18 -16.98 0.23
CA THR A 359 6.20 -15.75 1.05
C THR A 359 5.01 -15.68 2.00
N TYR A 360 3.92 -16.39 1.70
CA TYR A 360 2.81 -16.66 2.59
C TYR A 360 2.74 -18.16 2.85
N ASP A 361 3.15 -18.59 4.05
CA ASP A 361 3.32 -20.01 4.36
C ASP A 361 2.78 -20.37 5.74
N THR A 362 1.62 -21.03 5.78
CA THR A 362 1.00 -21.50 7.03
C THR A 362 1.74 -22.62 7.76
N LYS A 363 2.74 -23.24 7.12
CA LYS A 363 3.62 -24.26 7.70
C LYS A 363 4.88 -23.63 8.29
N ALA A 364 5.49 -22.69 7.57
CA ALA A 364 6.72 -22.04 8.00
C ALA A 364 6.48 -20.82 8.91
N ASN A 365 5.34 -20.14 8.80
CA ASN A 365 4.93 -19.05 9.68
C ASN A 365 4.05 -19.59 10.83
N PRO A 366 4.61 -19.83 12.04
CA PRO A 366 3.85 -20.41 13.13
C PRO A 366 2.76 -19.48 13.67
N MET A 367 2.80 -18.17 13.39
CA MET A 367 1.71 -17.26 13.70
C MET A 367 0.41 -17.67 12.98
N LEU A 368 0.52 -18.26 11.78
CA LEU A 368 -0.61 -18.71 10.99
C LEU A 368 -1.11 -20.12 11.33
N SER A 369 -0.47 -20.77 12.31
CA SER A 369 -0.85 -22.11 12.75
C SER A 369 -2.34 -22.20 13.08
N GLY A 370 -2.91 -23.37 12.83
CA GLY A 370 -4.34 -23.60 13.01
C GLY A 370 -5.22 -23.14 11.85
N ASN A 371 -4.71 -22.35 10.89
CA ASN A 371 -5.35 -22.12 9.59
C ASN A 371 -5.33 -23.40 8.74
N ARG A 372 -6.11 -23.42 7.66
CA ARG A 372 -5.97 -24.43 6.60
C ARG A 372 -4.59 -24.28 5.96
N ALA A 373 -3.96 -25.41 5.63
CA ALA A 373 -2.69 -25.41 4.92
C ALA A 373 -2.80 -24.61 3.61
N LEU A 374 -2.01 -23.56 3.53
CA LEU A 374 -1.83 -22.67 2.39
C LEU A 374 -0.37 -22.25 2.32
N GLN A 375 0.24 -22.42 1.15
CA GLN A 375 1.61 -22.04 0.85
C GLN A 375 1.61 -21.40 -0.54
N LYS A 376 1.91 -20.10 -0.60
CA LYS A 376 1.81 -19.29 -1.81
C LYS A 376 2.98 -18.30 -1.89
N ARG A 377 3.41 -18.03 -3.13
CA ARG A 377 4.39 -17.00 -3.46
C ARG A 377 3.64 -15.75 -3.92
N LEU A 378 3.02 -15.08 -2.95
CA LEU A 378 2.18 -13.90 -3.19
C LEU A 378 3.05 -12.68 -3.48
N ASP A 379 4.10 -12.50 -2.70
CA ASP A 379 5.05 -11.40 -2.85
C ASP A 379 6.11 -11.77 -3.89
N ARG A 380 6.34 -10.88 -4.85
CA ARG A 380 7.26 -11.13 -5.97
C ARG A 380 8.03 -9.86 -6.33
N PHE A 381 9.17 -10.05 -7.00
CA PHE A 381 9.85 -9.00 -7.75
C PHE A 381 9.87 -9.38 -9.23
N PHE A 382 9.45 -8.44 -10.06
CA PHE A 382 9.60 -8.48 -11.51
C PHE A 382 10.53 -7.37 -11.95
N CYS A 383 11.46 -7.69 -12.85
CA CYS A 383 12.50 -6.75 -13.25
C CYS A 383 12.70 -6.73 -14.76
N ARG A 384 12.92 -5.54 -15.30
CA ARG A 384 13.57 -5.30 -16.58
C ARG A 384 14.80 -4.45 -16.31
N LEU A 385 15.99 -4.93 -16.64
CA LEU A 385 17.24 -4.28 -16.26
C LEU A 385 18.19 -4.23 -17.47
N ASP A 386 18.28 -3.06 -18.10
CA ASP A 386 19.22 -2.83 -19.21
C ASP A 386 20.63 -2.45 -18.67
N ASP A 387 20.71 -1.72 -17.55
CA ASP A 387 21.94 -1.19 -16.94
C ASP A 387 22.32 -1.82 -15.58
N TYR A 388 21.58 -2.82 -15.14
CA TYR A 388 21.78 -3.52 -13.86
C TYR A 388 21.76 -5.03 -14.06
N GLU A 389 22.31 -5.75 -13.10
CA GLU A 389 22.28 -7.21 -13.01
C GLU A 389 21.67 -7.68 -11.69
N LEU A 390 21.08 -8.87 -11.69
CA LEU A 390 20.56 -9.49 -10.48
C LEU A 390 21.71 -10.05 -9.64
N GLY A 391 21.90 -9.53 -8.43
CA GLY A 391 22.95 -9.99 -7.51
C GLY A 391 22.49 -11.06 -6.53
N GLY A 392 21.26 -10.94 -6.01
CA GLY A 392 20.74 -11.88 -5.01
C GLY A 392 19.31 -11.56 -4.57
N ILE A 393 18.63 -12.56 -4.02
CA ILE A 393 17.32 -12.41 -3.39
C ILE A 393 17.24 -13.28 -2.13
N GLU A 394 16.72 -12.69 -1.06
CA GLU A 394 16.60 -13.32 0.25
C GLU A 394 15.22 -13.08 0.86
N MET A 395 14.77 -14.00 1.70
CA MET A 395 13.52 -13.88 2.44
C MET A 395 13.81 -13.49 3.89
N VAL A 396 13.13 -12.46 4.39
CA VAL A 396 13.35 -11.84 5.71
C VAL A 396 12.10 -11.87 6.58
N GLY A 397 12.27 -11.65 7.89
CA GLY A 397 11.14 -11.60 8.84
C GLY A 397 10.56 -12.96 9.20
N LYS A 398 11.38 -14.02 9.14
CA LYS A 398 10.98 -15.41 9.41
C LYS A 398 10.93 -15.79 10.89
N GLU A 399 11.52 -14.98 11.74
CA GLU A 399 11.70 -15.29 13.16
C GLU A 399 10.53 -14.74 13.99
N ALA A 400 10.10 -15.55 14.96
CA ALA A 400 9.12 -15.13 15.96
C ALA A 400 9.72 -14.04 16.88
N LEU A 401 8.87 -13.10 17.29
CA LEU A 401 9.22 -12.05 18.22
C LEU A 401 9.38 -12.64 19.63
N PRO A 402 10.55 -12.48 20.28
CA PRO A 402 10.79 -13.08 21.59
C PRO A 402 9.76 -12.62 22.63
N GLY A 403 9.19 -13.59 23.36
CA GLY A 403 8.27 -13.32 24.47
C GLY A 403 6.87 -12.86 24.08
N LEU A 404 6.52 -12.82 22.78
CA LEU A 404 5.20 -12.40 22.32
C LEU A 404 4.39 -13.59 21.77
N SER A 405 3.16 -13.70 22.26
CA SER A 405 2.16 -14.66 21.79
C SER A 405 0.80 -13.98 21.64
N TYR A 406 -0.09 -14.61 20.88
CA TYR A 406 -1.49 -14.21 20.79
C TYR A 406 -2.40 -15.44 20.87
N VAL A 407 -3.63 -15.23 21.33
CA VAL A 407 -4.62 -16.31 21.44
C VAL A 407 -5.54 -16.32 20.22
N LYS A 408 -5.51 -17.43 19.50
CA LYS A 408 -6.38 -17.73 18.37
C LYS A 408 -7.51 -18.66 18.78
N GLU A 409 -8.74 -18.26 18.48
CA GLU A 409 -9.90 -19.14 18.65
C GLU A 409 -10.12 -19.98 17.39
N LYS A 410 -10.23 -21.29 17.56
CA LYS A 410 -10.51 -22.25 16.49
C LYS A 410 -11.73 -23.08 16.83
N ARG A 411 -12.76 -23.02 15.97
CA ARG A 411 -13.92 -23.91 16.07
C ARG A 411 -13.57 -25.29 15.53
N VAL A 412 -13.70 -26.32 16.36
CA VAL A 412 -13.48 -27.72 15.99
C VAL A 412 -14.66 -28.52 16.47
N ARG A 413 -15.44 -29.10 15.54
CA ARG A 413 -16.61 -29.95 15.85
C ARG A 413 -17.66 -29.30 16.79
N GLY A 414 -17.85 -27.98 16.69
CA GLY A 414 -18.78 -27.21 17.53
C GLY A 414 -18.12 -26.56 18.75
N ASP A 415 -16.96 -27.04 19.19
CA ASP A 415 -16.24 -26.49 20.34
C ASP A 415 -15.26 -25.38 19.93
N VAL A 416 -15.15 -24.34 20.75
CA VAL A 416 -14.13 -23.29 20.60
C VAL A 416 -12.87 -23.69 21.36
N LYS A 417 -11.80 -23.99 20.64
CA LYS A 417 -10.46 -24.20 21.20
C LYS A 417 -9.66 -22.91 21.14
N LYS A 418 -8.94 -22.58 22.20
CA LYS A 418 -7.99 -21.47 22.25
C LYS A 418 -6.58 -22.01 22.01
N LEU A 419 -5.88 -21.44 21.03
CA LEU A 419 -4.51 -21.77 20.68
C LEU A 419 -3.64 -20.56 20.97
N GLU A 420 -2.63 -20.72 21.80
CA GLU A 420 -1.61 -19.69 22.00
C GLU A 420 -0.53 -19.87 20.92
N LEU A 421 -0.31 -18.83 20.12
CA LEU A 421 0.57 -18.86 18.95
C LEU A 421 1.60 -17.72 19.03
N PRO A 422 2.83 -17.92 18.52
CA PRO A 422 3.83 -16.87 18.51
C PRO A 422 3.42 -15.72 17.59
N VAL A 423 3.97 -14.55 17.85
CA VAL A 423 3.85 -13.37 16.98
C VAL A 423 5.10 -13.25 16.11
N LEU A 424 4.92 -13.13 14.80
CA LEU A 424 5.95 -12.76 13.82
C LEU A 424 5.73 -11.30 13.37
N PRO A 425 6.68 -10.68 12.62
CA PRO A 425 6.50 -9.32 12.11
C PRO A 425 5.24 -9.13 11.24
N SER A 426 4.86 -10.15 10.47
CA SER A 426 3.70 -10.14 9.58
C SER A 426 3.23 -11.58 9.33
N ASP A 427 2.05 -11.76 8.73
CA ASP A 427 1.65 -13.03 8.13
C ASP A 427 2.43 -13.34 6.85
N HIS A 428 3.04 -12.33 6.22
CA HIS A 428 3.97 -12.45 5.11
C HIS A 428 5.44 -12.44 5.55
N PHE A 429 6.29 -13.11 4.77
CA PHE A 429 7.73 -12.89 4.79
C PHE A 429 8.12 -11.83 3.76
N GLY A 430 9.04 -10.94 4.13
CA GLY A 430 9.55 -9.92 3.21
C GLY A 430 10.57 -10.49 2.22
N LEU A 431 10.76 -9.81 1.09
CA LEU A 431 11.80 -10.15 0.11
C LEU A 431 12.82 -9.01 0.00
N LEU A 432 14.10 -9.34 0.11
CA LEU A 432 15.22 -8.44 -0.05
C LEU A 432 15.98 -8.77 -1.34
N LEU A 433 15.87 -7.90 -2.34
CA LEU A 433 16.58 -7.97 -3.61
C LEU A 433 17.89 -7.16 -3.55
N THR A 434 18.94 -7.70 -4.13
CA THR A 434 20.20 -6.99 -4.39
C THR A 434 20.43 -6.90 -5.90
N LEU A 435 20.61 -5.69 -6.42
CA LEU A 435 21.05 -5.41 -7.77
C LEU A 435 22.52 -5.00 -7.80
N LEU A 436 23.22 -5.45 -8.82
CA LEU A 436 24.60 -5.07 -9.12
C LEU A 436 24.62 -4.15 -10.35
N PRO A 437 25.63 -3.30 -10.48
CA PRO A 437 25.86 -2.58 -11.73
C PRO A 437 26.29 -3.53 -12.84
N LYS A 438 25.91 -3.19 -14.07
CA LYS A 438 26.38 -3.86 -15.28
C LYS A 438 27.63 -3.22 -15.87
#